data_AF-A0A256FWQ9-F1
#
_entry.id   AF-A0A256FWQ9-F1
#
_cell.length_a   1.000
_cell.length_b   1.000
_cell.length_c   1.000
_cell.angle_alpha   90.00
_cell.angle_beta   90.00
_cell.angle_gamma   90.00
#
_symmetry.space_group_name_H-M   'P 1'
#
loop_
_entity.id
_entity.type
_entity.pdbx_description
1 polymer ?
#
loop_
_entity_poly.entity_id
_entity_poly.type
_entity_poly.pdbx_seq_one_letter_code
_entity_poly.pdbx_strand_id
1 'polypeptide(L)'
;MTKLVGSKTRELSVAETRDIANAIDGLTDLPVERRTIGALRTFLNNTDPEGIASRLRRWERGGPLGWVFDSVIEDIGLGDLGVGGKFVGYDMTDFLDNEEIRTPLMAYLFHRVEQLIDGRRIIIVIDEFW
;
A
#
# COMPACT_ATOMS: atom_id res chain seq x y z
N MET A 1 3.64 -4.37 1.11
CA MET A 1 3.19 -5.55 0.33
C MET A 1 2.63 -6.69 1.17
N THR A 2 3.30 -7.13 2.24
CA THR A 2 2.86 -8.25 3.10
C THR A 2 1.41 -8.12 3.61
N LYS A 3 0.98 -6.90 3.96
CA LYS A 3 -0.39 -6.62 4.45
C LYS A 3 -1.47 -6.58 3.35
N LEU A 4 -1.09 -6.49 2.07
CA LEU A 4 -2.02 -6.53 0.93
C LEU A 4 -2.36 -7.95 0.46
N VAL A 5 -1.48 -8.90 0.78
CA VAL A 5 -1.53 -10.30 0.31
C VAL A 5 -1.82 -11.27 1.47
N GLY A 6 -1.52 -10.87 2.70
CA GLY A 6 -1.89 -11.61 3.91
C GLY A 6 -3.41 -11.60 4.11
N SER A 7 -4.01 -12.79 4.21
CA SER A 7 -5.36 -12.97 4.74
C SER A 7 -5.25 -13.27 6.23
N LYS A 8 -6.26 -12.91 7.04
CA LYS A 8 -6.37 -13.32 8.46
C LYS A 8 -6.17 -14.83 8.67
N THR A 9 -6.31 -15.64 7.62
CA THR A 9 -6.30 -17.11 7.66
C THR A 9 -5.01 -17.77 7.15
N ARG A 10 -4.06 -17.04 6.54
CA ARG A 10 -2.84 -17.65 5.97
C ARG A 10 -1.66 -16.67 5.96
N GLU A 11 -0.65 -16.99 6.76
CA GLU A 11 0.65 -16.32 6.72
C GLU A 11 1.37 -16.60 5.40
N LEU A 12 2.15 -15.63 4.93
CA LEU A 12 2.97 -15.79 3.74
C LEU A 12 4.11 -16.76 4.03
N SER A 13 4.27 -17.76 3.17
CA SER A 13 5.42 -18.66 3.23
C SER A 13 6.72 -17.92 2.90
N VAL A 14 7.85 -18.53 3.26
CA VAL A 14 9.18 -18.02 2.90
C VAL A 14 9.35 -17.93 1.38
N ALA A 15 8.79 -18.89 0.64
CA ALA A 15 8.79 -18.86 -0.83
C ALA A 15 8.01 -17.67 -1.37
N GLU A 16 6.77 -17.45 -0.89
CA GLU A 16 5.95 -16.31 -1.30
C GLU A 16 6.62 -14.96 -0.95
N THR A 17 7.27 -14.87 0.20
CA THR A 17 8.01 -13.67 0.62
C THR A 17 9.16 -13.38 -0.35
N ARG A 18 9.92 -14.41 -0.75
CA ARG A 18 11.01 -14.29 -1.71
C ARG A 18 10.50 -13.90 -3.09
N ASP A 19 9.38 -14.47 -3.52
CA ASP A 19 8.78 -14.14 -4.82
C ASP A 19 8.29 -12.69 -4.87
N ILE A 20 7.72 -12.18 -3.76
CA ILE A 20 7.38 -10.76 -3.62
C ILE A 20 8.63 -9.89 -3.69
N ALA A 21 9.71 -10.24 -3.00
CA ALA A 21 10.96 -9.48 -3.03
C ALA A 21 11.53 -9.39 -4.45
N ASN A 22 11.63 -10.53 -5.14
CA ASN A 22 12.10 -10.58 -6.53
C ASN A 22 11.21 -9.75 -7.48
N ALA A 23 9.88 -9.77 -7.28
CA ALA A 23 8.96 -8.97 -8.06
C ALA A 23 9.13 -7.47 -7.82
N ILE A 24 9.40 -7.07 -6.57
CA ILE A 24 9.72 -5.67 -6.22
C ILE A 24 11.03 -5.25 -6.88
N ASP A 25 12.05 -6.10 -6.85
CA ASP A 25 13.34 -5.82 -7.50
C ASP A 25 13.15 -5.61 -9.01
N GLY A 26 12.34 -6.45 -9.68
CA GLY A 26 12.00 -6.29 -11.09
C GLY A 26 11.27 -4.98 -11.43
N LEU A 27 10.53 -4.39 -10.47
CA LEU A 27 9.94 -3.06 -10.66
C LEU A 27 10.95 -1.92 -10.59
N THR A 28 12.08 -2.11 -9.92
CA THR A 28 13.08 -1.04 -9.78
C THR A 28 13.67 -0.63 -11.14
N ASP A 29 13.66 -1.53 -12.11
CA ASP A 29 14.08 -1.28 -13.50
C ASP A 29 13.06 -0.45 -14.31
N LEU A 30 11.83 -0.29 -13.81
CA LEU A 30 10.80 0.53 -14.47
C LEU A 30 10.87 2.00 -14.01
N PRO A 31 10.51 2.96 -14.88
CA PRO A 31 10.22 4.33 -14.48
C PRO A 31 9.18 4.37 -13.36
N VAL A 32 9.29 5.33 -12.44
CA VAL A 32 8.44 5.43 -11.23
C VAL A 32 6.94 5.39 -11.60
N GLU A 33 6.57 6.06 -12.68
CA GLU A 33 5.18 6.18 -13.15
C GLU A 33 4.59 4.84 -13.64
N ARG A 34 5.44 3.83 -13.84
CA ARG A 34 5.07 2.48 -14.28
C ARG A 34 5.17 1.44 -13.18
N ARG A 35 5.55 1.82 -11.95
CA ARG A 35 5.68 0.90 -10.80
C ARG A 35 4.33 0.65 -10.14
N THR A 36 3.42 0.02 -10.89
CA THR A 36 2.04 -0.26 -10.49
C THR A 36 1.87 -1.67 -9.89
N ILE A 37 0.75 -1.91 -9.20
CA ILE A 37 0.38 -3.27 -8.75
C ILE A 37 0.18 -4.19 -9.96
N GLY A 38 -0.42 -3.67 -11.04
CA GLY A 38 -0.52 -4.39 -12.31
C GLY A 38 0.85 -4.82 -12.86
N ALA A 39 1.84 -3.91 -12.85
CA ALA A 39 3.20 -4.24 -13.27
C ALA A 39 3.85 -5.29 -12.35
N LEU A 40 3.70 -5.16 -11.02
CA LEU A 40 4.24 -6.14 -10.07
C LEU A 40 3.72 -7.55 -10.35
N ARG A 41 2.42 -7.66 -10.64
CA ARG A 41 1.79 -8.96 -10.94
C ARG A 41 2.42 -9.66 -12.14
N THR A 42 2.99 -8.93 -13.10
CA THR A 42 3.67 -9.54 -14.25
C THR A 42 4.93 -10.32 -13.88
N PHE A 43 5.56 -10.00 -12.74
CA PHE A 43 6.73 -10.70 -12.20
C PHE A 43 6.37 -11.87 -11.27
N LEU A 44 5.08 -12.07 -10.99
CA LEU A 44 4.57 -13.13 -10.12
C LEU A 44 3.96 -14.27 -10.91
N ASN A 45 3.86 -15.45 -10.28
CA ASN A 45 3.17 -16.58 -10.87
C ASN A 45 1.66 -16.31 -10.97
N ASN A 46 1.15 -16.13 -12.19
CA ASN A 46 -0.28 -15.87 -12.47
C ASN A 46 -1.10 -17.15 -12.72
N THR A 47 -0.46 -18.33 -12.76
CA THR A 47 -1.18 -19.60 -13.01
C THR A 47 -1.78 -20.19 -11.75
N ASP A 48 -1.34 -19.75 -10.57
CA ASP A 48 -1.86 -20.20 -9.27
C ASP A 48 -3.10 -19.36 -8.88
N PRO A 49 -4.31 -19.96 -8.84
CA PRO A 49 -5.54 -19.26 -8.46
C PRO A 49 -5.54 -18.77 -7.02
N GLU A 50 -4.76 -19.39 -6.13
CA GLU A 50 -4.64 -19.01 -4.71
C GLU A 50 -3.34 -18.24 -4.41
N GLY A 51 -2.51 -18.04 -5.43
CA GLY A 51 -1.21 -17.41 -5.35
C GLY A 51 -1.27 -15.90 -5.16
N ILE A 52 -0.09 -15.32 -4.92
CA ILE A 52 0.11 -13.89 -4.64
C ILE A 52 -0.50 -13.01 -5.74
N ALA A 53 -0.27 -13.36 -7.01
CA ALA A 53 -0.77 -12.61 -8.15
C ALA A 53 -2.31 -12.57 -8.18
N SER A 54 -2.97 -13.66 -7.81
CA SER A 54 -4.43 -13.73 -7.73
C SER A 54 -4.98 -12.83 -6.63
N ARG A 55 -4.33 -12.82 -5.45
CA ARG A 55 -4.72 -11.96 -4.32
C ARG A 55 -4.50 -10.47 -4.61
N LEU A 56 -3.45 -10.14 -5.37
CA LEU A 56 -3.16 -8.77 -5.80
C LEU A 56 -4.11 -8.25 -6.89
N ARG A 57 -4.81 -9.14 -7.62
CA ARG A 57 -5.71 -8.76 -8.72
C ARG A 57 -6.76 -7.72 -8.33
N ARG A 58 -7.30 -7.81 -7.12
CA ARG A 58 -8.33 -6.87 -6.65
C ARG A 58 -7.81 -5.44 -6.46
N TRP A 59 -6.50 -5.31 -6.22
CA TRP A 59 -5.79 -4.06 -5.97
C TRP A 59 -5.20 -3.46 -7.24
N GLU A 60 -5.27 -4.16 -8.38
CA GLU A 60 -4.86 -3.62 -9.68
C GLU A 60 -5.88 -2.60 -10.18
N ARG A 61 -5.42 -1.61 -10.94
CA ARG A 61 -6.26 -0.62 -11.61
C ARG A 61 -7.36 -1.29 -12.43
N GLY A 62 -8.61 -0.89 -12.19
CA GLY A 62 -9.80 -1.52 -12.80
C GLY A 62 -10.37 -2.68 -11.99
N GLY A 63 -9.66 -3.15 -10.95
CA GLY A 63 -10.20 -3.99 -9.89
C GLY A 63 -10.98 -3.17 -8.84
N PRO A 64 -11.75 -3.84 -7.97
CA PRO A 64 -12.62 -3.20 -6.99
C PRO A 64 -11.88 -2.31 -5.98
N LEU A 65 -10.59 -2.60 -5.71
CA LEU A 65 -9.73 -1.84 -4.80
C LEU A 65 -8.56 -1.15 -5.53
N GLY A 66 -8.58 -1.12 -6.86
CA GLY A 66 -7.51 -0.55 -7.68
C GLY A 66 -7.27 0.94 -7.45
N TRP A 67 -8.30 1.65 -6.99
CA TRP A 67 -8.23 3.07 -6.69
C TRP A 67 -7.42 3.39 -5.42
N VAL A 68 -7.19 2.41 -4.53
CA VAL A 68 -6.53 2.62 -3.24
C VAL A 68 -5.00 2.74 -3.38
N PHE A 69 -4.38 1.80 -4.10
CA PHE A 69 -2.92 1.69 -4.17
C PHE A 69 -2.35 1.69 -5.60
N ASP A 70 -3.19 1.64 -6.64
CA ASP A 70 -2.76 1.60 -8.05
C ASP A 70 -3.14 2.88 -8.81
N SER A 71 -3.18 4.00 -8.07
CA SER A 71 -3.49 5.33 -8.57
C SER A 71 -2.20 6.08 -8.96
N VAL A 72 -2.27 6.85 -10.06
CA VAL A 72 -1.13 7.59 -10.65
C VAL A 72 -0.70 8.80 -9.82
N ILE A 73 -1.52 9.22 -8.87
CA ILE A 73 -1.25 10.37 -8.00
C ILE A 73 -0.67 9.83 -6.69
N GLU A 74 0.66 9.85 -6.58
CA GLU A 74 1.39 9.52 -5.34
C GLU A 74 1.26 10.62 -4.27
N ASP A 75 0.71 11.79 -4.62
CA ASP A 75 0.64 12.92 -3.72
C ASP A 75 -0.62 12.90 -2.87
N ILE A 76 -0.50 12.21 -1.74
CA ILE A 76 -1.48 12.29 -0.66
C ILE A 76 -1.32 13.61 0.14
N GLY A 77 -0.43 14.53 -0.22
CA GLY A 77 -0.22 15.81 0.48
C GLY A 77 0.68 15.73 1.72
N LEU A 78 1.19 14.54 2.07
CA LEU A 78 2.18 14.37 3.16
C LEU A 78 3.54 15.00 2.81
N GLY A 79 3.88 15.17 1.52
CA GLY A 79 5.10 15.87 1.08
C GLY A 79 5.09 17.37 1.42
N ASP A 80 3.91 17.99 1.37
CA ASP A 80 3.73 19.42 1.63
C ASP A 80 3.85 19.81 3.11
N LEU A 81 3.73 18.85 4.03
CA LEU A 81 4.03 19.05 5.47
C LEU A 81 5.49 19.47 5.70
N GLY A 82 6.39 19.07 4.81
CA GLY A 82 7.81 19.44 4.88
C GLY A 82 8.10 20.86 4.40
N VAL A 83 7.28 21.40 3.48
CA VAL A 83 7.60 22.61 2.69
C VAL A 83 6.79 23.84 3.13
N GLY A 84 5.78 23.69 4.00
CA GLY A 84 5.04 24.83 4.55
C GLY A 84 3.66 24.53 5.12
N GLY A 85 3.15 23.31 4.93
CA GLY A 85 1.89 22.85 5.53
C GLY A 85 2.05 22.61 7.04
N LYS A 86 1.24 23.28 7.87
CA LYS A 86 1.23 23.06 9.33
C LYS A 86 0.25 21.96 9.76
N PHE A 87 -0.67 21.57 8.89
CA PHE A 87 -1.74 20.61 9.17
C PHE A 87 -2.14 19.86 7.90
N VAL A 88 -2.30 18.55 8.01
CA VAL A 88 -2.92 17.68 7.00
C VAL A 88 -3.97 16.85 7.74
N GLY A 89 -5.17 16.78 7.16
CA GLY A 89 -6.25 15.95 7.66
C GLY A 89 -6.78 15.09 6.52
N TYR A 90 -6.92 13.80 6.78
CA TYR A 90 -7.59 12.87 5.89
C TYR A 90 -8.95 12.55 6.49
N ASP A 91 -10.01 12.78 5.73
CA ASP A 91 -11.30 12.19 6.06
C ASP A 91 -11.25 10.72 5.64
N MET A 92 -11.22 9.83 6.64
CA MET A 92 -11.08 8.39 6.43
C MET A 92 -12.30 7.59 6.90
N THR A 93 -13.34 8.27 7.35
CA THR A 93 -14.53 7.68 7.98
C THR A 93 -15.14 6.60 7.09
N ASP A 94 -15.36 6.90 5.81
CA ASP A 94 -15.94 5.95 4.84
C ASP A 94 -14.99 4.79 4.50
N PHE A 95 -13.68 4.95 4.70
CA PHE A 95 -12.67 3.94 4.36
C PHE A 95 -12.40 2.97 5.52
N LEU A 96 -12.48 3.45 6.75
CA LEU A 96 -12.18 2.67 7.95
C LEU A 96 -13.27 1.63 8.25
N ASP A 97 -14.50 1.82 7.76
CA ASP A 97 -15.54 0.80 7.80
C ASP A 97 -15.20 -0.46 6.97
N ASN A 98 -14.40 -0.31 5.92
CA ASN A 98 -13.97 -1.44 5.09
C ASN A 98 -12.74 -2.14 5.71
N GLU A 99 -12.96 -3.26 6.38
CA GLU A 99 -11.91 -4.04 7.05
C GLU A 99 -10.76 -4.49 6.12
N GLU A 100 -11.06 -4.72 4.83
CA GLU A 100 -10.10 -5.16 3.82
C GLU A 100 -9.16 -4.02 3.37
N ILE A 101 -9.64 -2.78 3.43
CA ILE A 101 -8.88 -1.56 3.07
C ILE A 101 -8.16 -0.99 4.29
N ARG A 102 -8.84 -0.95 5.45
CA ARG A 102 -8.35 -0.35 6.70
C ARG A 102 -6.97 -0.83 7.08
N THR A 103 -6.74 -2.15 7.13
CA THR A 103 -5.46 -2.72 7.57
C THR A 103 -4.28 -2.28 6.69
N PRO A 104 -4.30 -2.48 5.36
CA PRO A 104 -3.20 -2.04 4.51
C PRO A 104 -3.07 -0.52 4.40
N LEU A 105 -4.18 0.23 4.43
CA LEU A 105 -4.16 1.69 4.38
C LEU A 105 -3.47 2.27 5.63
N MET A 106 -3.85 1.81 6.82
CA MET A 106 -3.23 2.24 8.07
C MET A 106 -1.74 1.91 8.12
N ALA A 107 -1.36 0.70 7.70
CA ALA A 107 0.05 0.31 7.63
C ALA A 107 0.87 1.25 6.71
N TYR A 108 0.28 1.66 5.58
CA TYR A 108 0.92 2.60 4.66
C TYR A 108 1.02 4.01 5.26
N LEU A 109 -0.06 4.52 5.87
CA LEU A 109 -0.06 5.85 6.50
C LEU A 109 0.97 5.93 7.64
N PHE A 110 1.04 4.90 8.50
CA PHE A 110 2.07 4.84 9.53
C PHE A 110 3.48 4.87 8.94
N HIS A 111 3.72 4.08 7.89
CA HIS A 111 5.02 4.08 7.21
C HIS A 111 5.39 5.46 6.63
N ARG A 112 4.42 6.24 6.13
CA ARG A 112 4.66 7.59 5.62
C ARG A 112 4.86 8.61 6.75
N VAL A 113 4.10 8.48 7.83
CA VAL A 113 4.26 9.32 9.02
C VAL A 113 5.63 9.11 9.67
N GLU A 114 6.11 7.85 9.75
CA GLU A 114 7.46 7.54 10.22
C GLU A 114 8.55 8.26 9.41
N GLN A 115 8.38 8.39 8.10
CA GLN A 115 9.31 9.13 7.23
C GLN A 115 9.33 10.65 7.51
N LEU A 116 8.29 11.20 8.13
CA LEU A 116 8.24 12.61 8.53
C LEU A 116 8.88 12.89 9.88
N ILE A 117 9.22 11.84 10.66
CA ILE A 117 9.87 11.98 11.96
C ILE A 117 11.36 12.30 11.75
N ASP A 118 11.64 13.57 11.51
CA ASP A 118 12.99 14.11 11.33
C ASP A 118 13.56 14.73 12.63
N GLY A 119 12.91 14.48 13.76
CA GLY A 119 13.26 15.03 15.08
C GLY A 119 12.47 16.30 15.46
N ARG A 120 11.68 16.87 14.55
CA ARG A 120 10.73 17.95 14.88
C ARG A 120 9.52 17.42 15.65
N ARG A 121 8.84 18.32 16.37
CA ARG A 121 7.62 17.98 17.10
C ARG A 121 6.49 17.72 16.11
N ILE A 122 5.87 16.54 16.22
CA ILE A 122 4.73 16.11 15.43
C ILE A 122 3.60 15.71 16.38
N ILE A 123 2.36 16.07 16.02
CA ILE A 123 1.15 15.57 16.68
C ILE A 123 0.39 14.77 15.62
N ILE A 124 0.11 13.51 15.94
CA ILE A 124 -0.70 12.62 15.11
C ILE A 124 -1.99 12.37 15.90
N VAL A 125 -3.12 12.76 15.33
CA VAL A 125 -4.44 12.47 15.89
C VAL A 125 -5.11 11.49 14.93
N ILE A 126 -5.44 10.32 15.45
CA ILE A 126 -6.18 9.28 14.75
C ILE A 126 -7.40 9.04 15.62
N ASP A 127 -8.52 9.65 15.22
CA ASP A 127 -9.82 9.14 15.63
C ASP A 127 -9.98 7.81 14.89
N GLU A 128 -10.65 6.80 15.46
CA GLU A 128 -10.96 5.53 14.77
C GLU A 128 -9.90 4.39 14.80
N PHE A 129 -9.40 4.03 15.99
CA PHE A 129 -8.73 2.74 16.21
C PHE A 129 -9.77 1.65 16.58
N TRP A 130 -10.10 0.74 15.66
CA TRP A 130 -10.91 -0.46 15.92
C TRP A 130 -10.45 -1.70 15.16
#